data_AF-A0A2D5U9J4-F1
#
_entry.id   AF-A0A2D5U9J4-F1
#
_cell.length_a   1.000
_cell.length_b   1.000
_cell.length_c   1.000
_cell.angle_alpha   90.00
_cell.angle_beta   90.00
_cell.angle_gamma   90.00
#
_symmetry.space_group_name_H-M   'P 1'
#
loop_
_entity.id
_entity.type
_entity.pdbx_description
1 polymer ?
#
loop_
_entity_poly.entity_id
_entity_poly.type
_entity_poly.pdbx_seq_one_letter_code
_entity_poly.pdbx_strand_id
1 'polypeptide(L)'
;MDMASTHLDRNKLQTPDTDTELREAAEQFEAIFLNQWIQQARSTKLAEDILGSSSIDKYQEMLDREYASSLASGVNLGIAEALIRQFEGRGK
;
A
#
# COMPACT_ATOMS: atom_id res chain seq x y z
N MET A 1 8.27 57.92 -1.63
CA MET A 1 7.76 57.72 -0.25
C MET A 1 6.26 57.87 -0.36
N ASP A 2 5.46 56.83 -0.28
CA ASP A 2 5.40 55.86 0.81
C ASP A 2 5.04 54.45 0.30
N MET A 3 5.56 53.44 0.99
CA MET A 3 5.59 52.03 0.67
C MET A 3 4.72 51.28 1.68
N ALA A 4 3.53 50.81 1.29
CA ALA A 4 2.74 49.84 2.06
C ALA A 4 1.49 49.49 1.25
N SER A 5 1.03 48.27 1.05
CA SER A 5 1.50 46.96 1.45
C SER A 5 0.79 46.00 0.50
N THR A 6 1.57 45.25 -0.25
CA THR A 6 1.09 44.16 -1.10
C THR A 6 0.25 43.23 -0.23
N HIS A 7 -1.02 43.03 -0.60
CA HIS A 7 -1.86 41.98 -0.02
C HIS A 7 -1.18 40.64 -0.33
N LEU A 8 -0.41 40.15 0.64
CA LEU A 8 0.11 38.80 0.64
C LEU A 8 -1.04 37.89 1.07
N ASP A 9 -1.75 37.31 0.11
CA ASP A 9 -2.55 36.10 0.30
C ASP A 9 -1.61 34.94 0.63
N ARG A 10 -1.07 34.96 1.87
CA ARG A 10 -0.17 33.96 2.43
C ARG A 10 -0.95 32.77 3.03
N ASN A 11 -2.08 32.40 2.44
CA ASN A 11 -2.87 31.26 2.94
C ASN A 11 -3.20 30.20 1.87
N LYS A 12 -2.36 30.12 0.84
CA LYS A 12 -2.23 28.90 0.04
C LYS A 12 -0.82 28.31 0.21
N LEU A 13 -0.44 28.05 1.45
CA LEU A 13 0.43 26.91 1.72
C LEU A 13 -0.46 25.66 1.64
N GLN A 14 -0.99 25.41 0.45
CA GLN A 14 -1.37 24.06 0.09
C GLN A 14 -0.06 23.28 0.19
N THR A 15 0.05 22.35 1.13
CA THR A 15 0.98 21.23 1.02
C THR A 15 0.27 20.22 0.11
N PRO A 16 0.48 20.27 -1.22
CA PRO A 16 -0.21 19.35 -2.11
C PRO A 16 0.57 18.02 -2.07
N ASP A 17 -0.18 16.93 -2.13
CA ASP A 17 0.23 15.57 -2.49
C ASP A 17 1.09 14.71 -1.55
N THR A 18 1.81 15.23 -0.55
CA THR A 18 2.66 14.31 0.26
C THR A 18 1.85 13.28 1.06
N ASP A 19 0.66 13.65 1.53
CA ASP A 19 -0.25 12.76 2.26
C ASP A 19 -0.93 11.75 1.33
N THR A 20 -1.30 12.18 0.12
CA THR A 20 -1.88 11.32 -0.92
C THR A 20 -0.86 10.29 -1.41
N GLU A 21 0.38 10.71 -1.71
CA GLU A 21 1.46 9.83 -2.16
C GLU A 21 1.84 8.81 -1.07
N LEU A 22 1.92 9.25 0.19
CA LEU A 22 2.20 8.35 1.32
C LEU A 22 1.08 7.31 1.50
N ARG A 23 -0.17 7.73 1.31
CA ARG A 23 -1.33 6.84 1.36
C ARG A 23 -1.31 5.79 0.26
N GLU A 24 -1.11 6.21 -0.99
CA GLU A 24 -1.00 5.27 -2.12
C GLU A 24 0.15 4.27 -1.93
N ALA A 25 1.31 4.72 -1.45
CA ALA A 25 2.43 3.84 -1.14
C ALA A 25 2.11 2.85 -0.01
N ALA A 26 1.40 3.30 1.02
CA ALA A 26 1.00 2.45 2.15
C ALA A 26 -0.03 1.38 1.73
N GLU A 27 -0.98 1.73 0.86
CA GLU A 27 -1.96 0.80 0.28
C GLU A 27 -1.27 -0.26 -0.59
N GLN A 28 -0.32 0.14 -1.44
CA GLN A 28 0.48 -0.80 -2.23
C GLN A 28 1.31 -1.73 -1.35
N PHE A 29 1.87 -1.22 -0.25
CA PHE A 29 2.58 -2.04 0.72
C PHE A 29 1.67 -3.09 1.38
N GLU A 30 0.44 -2.72 1.76
CA GLU A 30 -0.55 -3.66 2.31
C GLU A 30 -0.88 -4.78 1.31
N ALA A 31 -1.02 -4.46 0.03
CA ALA A 31 -1.25 -5.46 -1.02
C ALA A 31 -0.07 -6.45 -1.17
N ILE A 32 1.17 -5.94 -1.15
CA ILE A 32 2.37 -6.80 -1.16
C ILE A 32 2.41 -7.71 0.07
N PHE A 33 2.15 -7.14 1.25
CA PHE A 33 2.13 -7.90 2.50
C PHE A 33 1.09 -9.02 2.47
N LEU A 34 -0.13 -8.73 2.01
CA LEU A 34 -1.19 -9.72 1.87
C LEU A 34 -0.80 -10.84 0.90
N ASN A 35 -0.20 -10.49 -0.24
CA ASN A 35 0.32 -11.47 -1.18
C ASN A 35 1.36 -12.40 -0.52
N GLN A 36 2.30 -11.84 0.24
CA GLN A 36 3.30 -12.63 0.97
C GLN A 36 2.67 -13.53 2.04
N TRP A 37 1.62 -13.08 2.71
CA TRP A 37 0.91 -13.89 3.69
C TRP A 37 0.16 -15.06 3.02
N ILE A 38 -0.55 -14.80 1.91
CA ILE A 38 -1.24 -15.84 1.12
C ILE A 38 -0.23 -16.88 0.60
N GLN A 39 0.93 -16.43 0.09
CA GLN A 39 2.00 -17.32 -0.36
C GLN A 39 2.50 -18.21 0.79
N GLN A 40 2.74 -17.66 1.98
CA GLN A 40 3.17 -18.42 3.15
C GLN A 40 2.10 -19.42 3.64
N ALA A 41 0.83 -18.99 3.66
CA ALA A 41 -0.29 -19.85 4.01
C ALA A 41 -0.39 -21.05 3.06
N ARG A 42 -0.19 -20.84 1.75
CA ARG A 42 -0.16 -21.91 0.74
C ARG A 42 1.10 -22.77 0.79
N SER A 43 2.25 -22.18 1.13
CA SER A 43 3.53 -22.89 1.29
C SER A 43 3.48 -23.93 2.41
N THR A 44 2.61 -23.70 3.40
CA THR A 44 2.25 -24.69 4.43
C THR A 44 1.33 -25.77 3.82
N LYS A 45 1.82 -26.49 2.80
CA LYS A 45 1.07 -27.57 2.14
C LYS A 45 0.98 -28.77 3.08
N LEU A 46 -0.23 -29.31 3.28
CA LEU A 46 -0.46 -30.56 4.04
C LEU A 46 -0.03 -31.83 3.28
N ALA A 47 0.24 -31.71 1.96
CA ALA A 47 0.70 -32.80 1.12
C ALA A 47 1.66 -32.28 0.04
N GLU A 48 2.59 -33.14 -0.38
CA GLU A 48 3.51 -32.85 -1.47
C GLU A 48 2.76 -32.68 -2.81
N ASP A 49 3.25 -31.78 -3.66
CA ASP A 49 2.57 -31.41 -4.89
C ASP A 49 2.74 -32.51 -5.95
N ILE A 50 1.84 -33.49 -5.95
CA ILE A 50 1.86 -34.63 -6.89
C ILE A 50 1.56 -34.17 -8.33
N LEU A 51 1.04 -32.95 -8.53
CA LEU A 51 0.61 -32.42 -9.84
C LEU A 51 1.44 -31.21 -10.31
N GLY A 52 2.44 -30.78 -9.55
CA GLY A 52 3.14 -29.51 -9.76
C GLY A 52 4.05 -29.51 -10.98
N SER A 53 3.73 -28.69 -11.98
CA SER A 53 4.69 -28.27 -13.01
C SER A 53 5.01 -26.79 -12.84
N SER A 54 6.24 -26.38 -13.15
CA SER A 54 6.71 -24.98 -12.99
C SER A 54 5.84 -23.95 -13.73
N SER A 55 5.15 -24.36 -14.79
CA SER A 55 4.18 -23.53 -15.53
C SER A 55 2.91 -23.25 -14.72
N ILE A 56 2.42 -24.23 -13.95
CA ILE A 56 1.25 -24.08 -13.08
C ILE A 56 1.58 -23.15 -11.92
N ASP A 57 2.78 -23.27 -11.34
CA ASP A 57 3.25 -22.40 -10.27
C ASP A 57 3.26 -20.93 -10.70
N LYS A 58 3.72 -20.65 -11.93
CA LYS A 58 3.78 -19.29 -12.45
C LYS A 58 2.40 -18.68 -12.65
N TYR A 59 1.47 -19.46 -13.18
CA TYR A 59 0.08 -19.01 -13.35
C TYR A 59 -0.58 -18.73 -12.00
N GLN A 60 -0.37 -19.59 -11.01
CA GLN A 60 -0.86 -19.37 -9.65
C GLN A 60 -0.24 -18.14 -9.00
N GLU A 61 1.06 -17.89 -9.20
CA GLU A 61 1.70 -16.67 -8.69
C GLU A 61 1.04 -15.40 -9.26
N MET A 62 0.71 -15.40 -10.56
CA MET A 62 0.01 -14.28 -11.19
C MET A 62 -1.41 -14.11 -10.65
N LEU A 63 -2.14 -15.22 -10.47
CA LEU A 63 -3.47 -15.22 -9.88
C LEU A 63 -3.46 -14.69 -8.44
N ASP A 64 -2.50 -15.13 -7.62
CA ASP A 64 -2.35 -14.69 -6.23
C ASP A 64 -2.05 -13.19 -6.14
N ARG A 65 -1.34 -12.62 -7.12
CA ARG A 65 -1.10 -11.16 -7.19
C ARG A 65 -2.37 -10.39 -7.48
N GLU A 66 -3.16 -10.86 -8.43
CA GLU A 66 -4.45 -10.22 -8.77
C GLU A 66 -5.42 -10.31 -7.59
N TYR A 67 -5.51 -11.48 -6.95
CA TYR A 67 -6.32 -11.62 -5.74
C TYR A 67 -5.83 -10.75 -4.59
N ALA A 68 -4.52 -10.67 -4.33
CA ALA A 68 -4.01 -9.78 -3.28
C ALA A 68 -4.33 -8.31 -3.57
N SER A 69 -4.22 -7.87 -4.82
CA SER A 69 -4.59 -6.51 -5.25
C SER A 69 -6.09 -6.23 -5.04
N SER A 70 -6.94 -7.15 -5.51
CA SER A 70 -8.40 -7.05 -5.36
C SER A 70 -8.84 -7.12 -3.90
N LEU A 71 -8.23 -8.01 -3.11
CA LEU A 71 -8.53 -8.17 -1.68
C LEU A 71 -8.03 -6.99 -0.87
N ALA A 72 -6.86 -6.42 -1.14
CA ALA A 72 -6.42 -5.20 -0.46
C ALA A 72 -7.39 -4.03 -0.71
N SER A 73 -8.01 -3.98 -1.88
CA SER A 73 -9.04 -2.99 -2.21
C SER A 73 -10.37 -3.22 -1.47
N GLY A 74 -10.70 -4.47 -1.09
CA GLY A 74 -11.97 -4.85 -0.48
C GLY A 74 -11.92 -5.19 1.02
N VAL A 75 -10.76 -5.61 1.52
CA VAL A 75 -10.46 -6.02 2.89
C VAL A 75 -9.40 -5.07 3.42
N ASN A 76 -9.85 -4.01 4.08
CA ASN A 76 -8.95 -3.08 4.75
C ASN A 76 -8.44 -3.72 6.05
N LEU A 77 -7.17 -4.15 6.05
CA LEU A 77 -6.51 -4.73 7.23
C LEU A 77 -6.04 -3.66 8.23
N GLY A 78 -6.08 -2.39 7.82
CA GLY A 78 -5.66 -1.24 8.63
C GLY A 78 -4.16 -1.09 8.75
N ILE A 79 -3.36 -1.83 7.97
CA ILE A 79 -1.89 -1.76 7.98
C ILE A 79 -1.45 -0.47 7.30
N ALA A 80 -2.05 -0.14 6.15
CA ALA A 80 -1.78 1.12 5.46
C ALA A 80 -2.03 2.32 6.38
N GLU A 81 -3.17 2.34 7.06
CA GLU A 81 -3.53 3.40 8.00
C GLU A 81 -2.61 3.44 9.24
N ALA A 82 -2.14 2.29 9.72
CA ALA A 82 -1.18 2.23 10.82
C ALA A 82 0.18 2.81 10.41
N LEU A 83 0.61 2.56 9.18
CA LEU A 83 1.84 3.13 8.63
C LEU A 83 1.74 4.64 8.51
N ILE A 84 0.65 5.16 7.92
CA ILE A 84 0.40 6.60 7.79
C ILE A 84 0.45 7.27 9.18
N ARG A 85 -0.31 6.76 10.15
CA ARG A 85 -0.30 7.28 11.54
C ARG A 85 1.10 7.29 12.16
N GLN A 86 1.92 6.28 11.90
CA GLN A 86 3.28 6.18 12.42
C GLN A 86 4.25 7.19 11.77
N PHE A 87 4.05 7.53 10.50
CA PHE A 87 4.84 8.55 9.80
C PHE A 87 4.40 9.97 10.16
N GLU A 88 3.09 10.21 10.27
CA GLU A 88 2.54 11.49 10.77
C GLU A 88 2.96 11.78 12.22
N GLY A 89 2.93 10.76 13.08
CA GLY A 89 3.33 10.88 14.49
C GLY A 89 4.83 11.10 14.71
N ARG A 90 5.69 10.79 13.72
CA ARG A 90 7.14 11.06 13.76
C ARG A 90 7.52 12.42 13.17
N GLY A 91 6.61 13.11 12.50
CA GLY A 91 6.85 14.42 11.88
C GLY A 91 6.74 15.63 12.82
N LYS A 92 6.68 15.43 14.13
CA LYS A 92 6.61 16.49 15.16
C LYS A 92 7.84 16.48 16.06
#